data_AF-A0A2G9LZ23-F1
#
_entry.id   AF-A0A2G9LZ23-F1
#
_cell.length_a   1.000
_cell.length_b   1.000
_cell.length_c   1.000
_cell.angle_alpha   90.00
_cell.angle_beta   90.00
_cell.angle_gamma   90.00
#
_symmetry.space_group_name_H-M   'P 1'
#
loop_
_entity.id
_entity.type
_entity.pdbx_description
1 polymer ?
#
loop_
_entity_poly.entity_id
_entity_poly.type
_entity_poly.pdbx_seq_one_letter_code
_entity_poly.pdbx_strand_id
1 'polypeptide(L)'
;FVYTSNIPVILVAALLANIQLWARLLQNKGMPILGTFVGNTPASGIVAWLQPPDLLRKLIERGVTLLDLGHSAVYIIFMIVGAVIFSIFWVQTSGMDARSQAQQMMSSGLQIPGFRRDPRVLEHLLNRYIWPLTVMGAITVGFLAATADLSGALSSGTGILLTVMIIYRLYEEIAQQHMMDMYPVMRRFIGG
;
A
#
# COMPACT_ATOMS: atom_id res chain seq x y z
N PHE A 1 3.58 7.65 -10.66
CA PHE A 1 4.28 6.36 -10.48
C PHE A 1 3.60 5.44 -9.45
N VAL A 2 2.89 5.96 -8.47
CA VAL A 2 2.06 5.16 -7.54
C VAL A 2 0.68 4.98 -8.17
N TYR A 3 0.56 4.11 -9.17
CA TYR A 3 -0.68 3.92 -9.93
C TYR A 3 -1.73 3.14 -9.12
N THR A 4 -1.28 2.19 -8.30
CA THR A 4 -2.11 1.64 -7.23
C THR A 4 -2.06 2.60 -6.06
N SER A 5 -3.05 3.49 -6.00
CA SER A 5 -3.61 4.11 -4.79
C SER A 5 -3.06 3.51 -3.48
N ASN A 6 -2.74 4.29 -2.45
CA ASN A 6 -2.19 3.87 -1.13
C ASN A 6 -2.94 2.76 -0.38
N ILE A 7 -4.07 2.30 -0.93
CA ILE A 7 -5.00 1.36 -0.35
C ILE A 7 -4.34 0.01 -0.01
N PRO A 8 -3.43 -0.59 -0.82
CA PRO A 8 -2.72 -1.80 -0.43
C PRO A 8 -1.95 -1.65 0.87
N VAL A 9 -1.30 -0.50 1.08
CA VAL A 9 -0.52 -0.25 2.30
C VAL A 9 -1.42 0.03 3.49
N ILE A 10 -2.56 0.69 3.28
CA ILE A 10 -3.62 0.84 4.29
C ILE A 10 -4.16 -0.54 4.70
N LEU A 11 -4.41 -1.44 3.76
CA LEU A 11 -4.92 -2.79 4.05
C LEU A 11 -3.91 -3.65 4.81
N VAL A 12 -2.63 -3.56 4.47
CA VAL A 12 -1.56 -4.21 5.25
C VAL A 12 -1.50 -3.65 6.66
N ALA A 13 -1.50 -2.32 6.82
CA ALA A 13 -1.49 -1.69 8.14
C ALA A 13 -2.72 -2.07 8.98
N ALA A 14 -3.91 -2.11 8.35
CA ALA A 14 -5.15 -2.56 8.99
C ALA A 14 -5.11 -4.05 9.38
N LEU A 15 -4.54 -4.92 8.53
CA LEU A 15 -4.34 -6.33 8.88
C LEU A 15 -3.42 -6.47 10.09
N LEU A 16 -2.29 -5.77 10.09
CA LEU A 16 -1.34 -5.79 11.21
C LEU A 16 -2.00 -5.34 12.51
N ALA A 17 -2.79 -4.26 12.47
CA ALA A 17 -3.55 -3.77 13.62
C ALA A 17 -4.59 -4.80 14.11
N ASN A 18 -5.30 -5.46 13.19
CA ASN A 18 -6.25 -6.53 13.53
C ASN A 18 -5.56 -7.73 14.15
N ILE A 19 -4.43 -8.19 13.60
CA ILE A 19 -3.64 -9.30 14.15
C ILE A 19 -3.19 -8.97 15.58
N GLN A 20 -2.74 -7.74 15.84
CA GLN A 20 -2.36 -7.30 17.18
C GLN A 20 -3.54 -7.30 18.15
N LEU A 21 -4.72 -6.83 17.71
CA LEU A 21 -5.94 -6.84 18.51
C LEU A 21 -6.36 -8.27 18.86
N TRP A 22 -6.36 -9.18 17.89
CA TRP A 22 -6.66 -10.60 18.11
C TRP A 22 -5.67 -11.25 19.05
N ALA A 23 -4.38 -10.95 18.91
CA ALA A 23 -3.35 -11.49 19.78
C ALA A 23 -3.52 -11.03 21.24
N ARG A 24 -3.93 -9.76 21.47
CA ARG A 24 -4.28 -9.26 22.81
C ARG A 24 -5.52 -9.95 23.38
N LEU A 25 -6.56 -10.15 22.57
CA LEU A 25 -7.77 -10.84 23.00
C LEU A 25 -7.52 -12.32 23.33
N LEU A 26 -6.68 -13.01 22.55
CA LEU A 26 -6.28 -14.41 22.75
C LEU A 26 -5.41 -14.58 23.99
N GLN A 27 -4.49 -13.64 24.26
CA GLN A 27 -3.73 -13.62 25.51
C GLN A 27 -4.66 -13.43 26.72
N ASN A 28 -5.62 -12.50 26.66
CA ASN A 28 -6.59 -12.28 27.74
C ASN A 28 -7.49 -13.50 28.00
N LYS A 29 -7.69 -14.36 26.98
CA LYS A 29 -8.41 -15.64 27.10
C LYS A 29 -7.52 -16.81 27.54
N GLY A 30 -6.24 -16.59 27.84
CA GLY A 30 -5.33 -17.62 28.36
C GLY A 30 -4.68 -18.52 27.30
N MET A 31 -4.84 -18.23 26.00
CA MET A 31 -4.21 -18.98 24.90
C MET A 31 -3.33 -18.05 24.04
N PRO A 32 -2.08 -17.76 24.44
CA PRO A 32 -1.18 -16.87 23.71
C PRO A 32 -0.56 -17.55 22.48
N ILE A 33 -1.39 -18.05 21.54
CA ILE A 33 -0.94 -18.74 20.31
C ILE A 33 -0.19 -17.79 19.37
N LEU A 34 -0.59 -16.52 19.32
CA LEU A 34 -0.03 -15.50 18.42
C LEU A 34 1.15 -14.73 19.04
N GLY A 35 1.34 -14.85 20.36
CA GLY A 35 2.40 -14.18 21.11
C GLY A 35 1.97 -13.73 22.50
N THR A 36 2.94 -13.39 23.34
CA THR A 36 2.71 -12.80 24.66
C THR A 36 3.05 -11.32 24.63
N PHE A 37 2.19 -10.48 25.21
CA PHE A 37 2.47 -9.08 25.47
C PHE A 37 2.88 -8.90 26.92
N VAL A 38 3.93 -8.10 27.15
CA VAL A 38 4.32 -7.62 28.48
C VAL A 38 4.06 -6.12 28.50
N GLY A 39 2.94 -5.70 29.09
CA GLY A 39 2.48 -4.31 29.01
C GLY A 39 1.88 -3.99 27.63
N ASN A 40 2.30 -2.86 27.01
CA ASN A 40 1.82 -2.44 25.68
C ASN A 40 2.70 -2.93 24.52
N THR A 41 3.83 -3.59 24.81
CA THR A 41 4.76 -4.12 23.81
C THR A 41 4.69 -5.65 23.73
N PRO A 42 4.64 -6.23 22.51
CA PRO A 42 4.72 -7.68 22.34
C PRO A 42 6.13 -8.17 22.70
N ALA A 43 6.22 -9.12 23.64
CA ALA A 43 7.49 -9.63 24.17
C ALA A 43 7.93 -10.95 23.51
N SER A 44 7.00 -11.75 22.97
CA SER A 44 7.33 -12.97 22.23
C SER A 44 6.23 -13.38 21.23
N GLY A 45 6.58 -14.19 20.23
CA GLY A 45 5.65 -14.78 19.23
C GLY A 45 5.69 -14.12 17.85
N ILE A 46 4.84 -14.58 16.93
CA ILE A 46 4.73 -14.07 15.54
C ILE A 46 4.48 -12.55 15.54
N VAL A 47 3.73 -12.05 16.52
CA VAL A 47 3.43 -10.62 16.66
C VAL A 47 4.66 -9.76 16.99
N ALA A 48 5.66 -10.31 17.69
CA ALA A 48 6.92 -9.60 17.97
C ALA A 48 7.77 -9.42 16.69
N TRP A 49 7.58 -10.28 15.69
CA TRP A 49 8.28 -10.20 14.40
C TRP A 49 7.53 -9.29 13.40
N LEU A 50 6.23 -9.08 13.63
CA LEU A 50 5.38 -8.17 12.86
C LEU A 50 5.42 -6.72 13.36
N GLN A 51 6.09 -6.44 14.48
CA GLN A 51 6.27 -5.08 14.98
C GLN A 51 7.64 -4.53 14.61
N PRO A 52 7.72 -3.26 14.16
CA PRO A 52 8.99 -2.63 13.89
C PRO A 52 9.77 -2.51 15.21
N PRO A 53 11.03 -2.96 15.28
CA PRO A 53 11.89 -2.60 16.38
C PRO A 53 12.19 -1.11 16.32
N ASP A 54 11.91 -0.36 17.38
CA ASP A 54 12.27 1.07 17.49
C ASP A 54 13.79 1.23 17.54
N LEU A 55 14.43 1.25 16.37
CA LEU A 55 15.88 1.36 16.27
C LEU A 55 16.39 2.70 16.80
N LEU A 56 15.63 3.80 16.65
CA LEU A 56 16.02 5.09 17.23
C LEU A 56 16.11 5.06 18.75
N ARG A 57 15.12 4.46 19.42
CA ARG A 57 15.11 4.39 20.88
C ARG A 57 16.20 3.45 21.39
N LYS A 58 16.43 2.33 20.70
CA LYS A 58 17.49 1.38 21.03
C LYS A 58 18.91 1.90 20.72
N LEU A 59 19.06 2.70 19.67
CA LEU A 59 20.32 3.38 19.32
C LEU A 59 20.70 4.42 20.39
N ILE A 60 19.71 5.11 20.97
CA ILE A 60 19.90 6.12 22.02
C ILE A 60 20.09 5.47 23.42
N GLU A 61 19.41 4.36 23.73
CA GLU A 61 19.40 3.79 25.09
C GLU A 61 20.42 2.67 25.35
N ARG A 62 20.77 1.80 24.38
CA ARG A 62 21.54 0.57 24.67
C ARG A 62 22.62 0.13 23.67
N GLY A 63 22.74 0.81 22.52
CA GLY A 63 23.62 0.38 21.44
C GLY A 63 23.00 -0.73 20.59
N VAL A 64 23.24 -0.68 19.28
CA VAL A 64 22.63 -1.61 18.31
C VAL A 64 23.21 -3.01 18.50
N THR A 65 22.38 -3.99 18.84
CA THR A 65 22.80 -5.40 18.80
C THR A 65 22.61 -5.97 17.39
N LEU A 66 23.52 -6.84 16.94
CA LEU A 66 23.43 -7.53 15.64
C LEU A 66 22.10 -8.28 15.45
N LEU A 67 21.48 -8.70 16.56
CA LEU A 67 20.20 -9.40 16.60
C LEU A 67 19.02 -8.47 16.22
N ASP A 68 19.09 -7.17 16.57
CA ASP A 68 18.09 -6.16 16.17
C ASP A 68 18.16 -5.84 14.68
N LEU A 69 19.36 -5.92 14.08
CA LEU A 69 19.57 -5.74 12.64
C LEU A 69 18.97 -6.90 11.82
N GLY A 70 19.04 -8.12 12.37
CA GLY A 70 18.38 -9.29 11.79
C GLY A 70 16.85 -9.17 11.82
N HIS A 71 16.29 -8.72 12.95
CA HIS A 71 14.85 -8.48 13.07
C HIS A 71 14.33 -7.39 12.13
N SER A 72 15.07 -6.28 11.96
CA SER A 72 14.67 -5.21 11.05
C SER A 72 14.66 -5.65 9.58
N ALA A 73 15.63 -6.47 9.17
CA ALA A 73 15.66 -7.04 7.82
C ALA A 73 14.45 -7.94 7.55
N VAL A 74 14.09 -8.81 8.50
CA VAL A 74 12.90 -9.67 8.39
C VAL A 74 11.62 -8.85 8.34
N TYR A 75 11.52 -7.78 9.14
CA TYR A 75 10.39 -6.86 9.12
C TYR A 75 10.22 -6.17 7.76
N ILE A 76 11.31 -5.66 7.17
CA ILE A 76 11.27 -5.05 5.82
C ILE A 76 10.75 -6.04 4.79
N ILE A 77 11.28 -7.28 4.78
CA ILE A 77 10.86 -8.33 3.84
C ILE A 77 9.38 -8.64 4.04
N PHE A 78 8.93 -8.79 5.29
CA PHE A 78 7.53 -9.08 5.60
C PHE A 78 6.61 -7.94 5.13
N MET A 79 6.98 -6.69 5.37
CA MET A 79 6.21 -5.51 4.94
C MET A 79 6.12 -5.44 3.41
N ILE A 80 7.22 -5.69 2.69
CA ILE A 80 7.24 -5.71 1.22
C ILE A 80 6.35 -6.83 0.67
N VAL A 81 6.51 -8.05 1.16
CA VAL A 81 5.73 -9.21 0.71
C VAL A 81 4.24 -9.00 1.00
N GLY A 82 3.90 -8.51 2.19
CA GLY A 82 2.54 -8.12 2.54
C GLY A 82 1.99 -7.07 1.58
N ALA A 83 2.72 -5.99 1.34
CA ALA A 83 2.31 -4.92 0.42
C ALA A 83 2.05 -5.45 -0.99
N VAL A 84 2.90 -6.35 -1.51
CA VAL A 84 2.73 -6.94 -2.85
C VAL A 84 1.47 -7.81 -2.91
N ILE A 85 1.27 -8.70 -1.93
CA ILE A 85 0.11 -9.60 -1.90
C ILE A 85 -1.19 -8.78 -1.85
N PHE A 86 -1.27 -7.81 -0.94
CA PHE A 86 -2.45 -6.95 -0.82
C PHE A 86 -2.67 -6.07 -2.05
N SER A 87 -1.60 -5.63 -2.72
CA SER A 87 -1.71 -4.83 -3.95
C SER A 87 -2.32 -5.63 -5.09
N ILE A 88 -1.91 -6.88 -5.26
CA ILE A 88 -2.48 -7.79 -6.25
C ILE A 88 -3.96 -8.06 -5.96
N PHE A 89 -4.30 -8.38 -4.69
CA PHE A 89 -5.69 -8.57 -4.30
C PHE A 89 -6.53 -7.32 -4.55
N TRP A 90 -5.99 -6.14 -4.21
CA TRP A 90 -6.70 -4.88 -4.41
C TRP A 90 -7.05 -4.66 -5.88
N VAL A 91 -6.09 -4.81 -6.79
CA VAL A 91 -6.31 -4.64 -8.24
C VAL A 91 -7.40 -5.57 -8.77
N GLN A 92 -7.44 -6.81 -8.28
CA GLN A 92 -8.46 -7.79 -8.69
C GLN A 92 -9.84 -7.47 -8.10
N THR A 93 -9.92 -7.03 -6.84
CA THR A 93 -11.21 -6.77 -6.16
C THR A 93 -11.83 -5.43 -6.51
N SER A 94 -11.02 -4.41 -6.82
CA SER A 94 -11.50 -3.04 -7.03
C SER A 94 -11.89 -2.75 -8.49
N GLY A 95 -11.90 -3.78 -9.36
CA GLY A 95 -12.16 -3.61 -10.78
C GLY A 95 -11.11 -2.76 -11.51
N MET A 96 -9.89 -2.66 -10.95
CA MET A 96 -8.75 -1.99 -11.61
C MET A 96 -7.94 -2.95 -12.48
N ASP A 97 -8.46 -4.16 -12.71
CA ASP A 97 -7.88 -5.13 -13.62
C ASP A 97 -7.94 -4.64 -15.07
N ALA A 98 -7.04 -5.17 -15.90
CA ALA A 98 -6.88 -4.73 -17.29
C ALA A 98 -8.17 -4.84 -18.12
N ARG A 99 -9.02 -5.83 -17.81
CA ARG A 99 -10.25 -6.10 -18.55
C ARG A 99 -11.35 -5.10 -18.19
N SER A 100 -11.58 -4.88 -16.89
CA SER A 100 -12.53 -3.88 -16.42
C SER A 100 -12.14 -2.47 -16.87
N GLN A 101 -10.85 -2.13 -16.81
CA GLN A 101 -10.35 -0.83 -17.27
C GLN A 101 -10.47 -0.66 -18.79
N ALA A 102 -10.18 -1.70 -19.58
CA ALA A 102 -10.41 -1.67 -21.02
C ALA A 102 -11.88 -1.43 -21.36
N GLN A 103 -12.80 -2.11 -20.68
CA GLN A 103 -14.24 -1.91 -20.84
C GLN A 103 -14.69 -0.50 -20.44
N GLN A 104 -14.19 0.02 -19.32
CA GLN A 104 -14.51 1.37 -18.87
C GLN A 104 -14.04 2.44 -19.85
N MET A 105 -12.81 2.33 -20.37
CA MET A 105 -12.28 3.26 -21.38
C MET A 105 -13.10 3.22 -22.67
N MET A 106 -13.48 2.04 -23.16
CA MET A 106 -14.34 1.93 -24.34
C MET A 106 -15.75 2.50 -24.10
N SER A 107 -16.34 2.24 -22.93
CA SER A 107 -17.67 2.77 -22.58
C SER A 107 -17.69 4.29 -22.42
N SER A 108 -16.56 4.89 -22.06
CA SER A 108 -16.38 6.33 -21.91
C SER A 108 -16.19 7.06 -23.25
N GLY A 109 -16.23 6.34 -24.38
CA GLY A 109 -16.07 6.92 -25.72
C GLY A 109 -14.64 7.32 -26.09
N LEU A 110 -13.66 7.02 -25.23
CA LEU A 110 -12.23 7.28 -25.46
C LEU A 110 -11.72 6.29 -26.52
N GLN A 111 -11.78 6.72 -27.78
CA GLN A 111 -11.30 5.95 -28.93
C GLN A 111 -9.82 6.27 -29.16
N ILE A 112 -8.97 5.24 -29.18
CA ILE A 112 -7.60 5.41 -29.69
C ILE A 112 -7.72 5.47 -31.22
N PRO A 113 -7.46 6.62 -31.87
CA PRO A 113 -7.57 6.72 -33.32
C PRO A 113 -6.59 5.76 -33.99
N GLY A 114 -7.10 4.88 -34.88
CA GLY A 114 -6.27 4.01 -35.73
C GLY A 114 -6.40 2.49 -35.53
N PHE A 115 -7.11 1.99 -34.51
CA PHE A 115 -7.32 0.54 -34.29
C PHE A 115 -8.80 0.14 -34.33
N ARG A 116 -9.11 -1.05 -34.88
CA ARG A 116 -10.44 -1.68 -34.74
C ARG A 116 -10.74 -1.91 -33.26
N ARG A 117 -12.02 -1.76 -32.87
CA ARG A 117 -12.55 -1.85 -31.49
C ARG A 117 -12.43 -3.26 -30.91
N ASP A 118 -11.22 -3.75 -30.72
CA ASP A 118 -11.00 -5.03 -30.07
C ASP A 118 -10.60 -4.79 -28.61
N PRO A 119 -11.53 -4.93 -27.64
CA PRO A 119 -11.23 -4.81 -26.21
C PRO A 119 -10.09 -5.71 -25.77
N ARG A 120 -9.90 -6.84 -26.46
CA ARG A 120 -8.83 -7.81 -26.21
C ARG A 120 -7.43 -7.22 -26.44
N VAL A 121 -7.28 -6.32 -27.41
CA VAL A 121 -5.98 -5.66 -27.69
C VAL A 121 -5.65 -4.66 -26.59
N LEU A 122 -6.63 -3.85 -26.19
CA LEU A 122 -6.48 -2.88 -25.11
C LEU A 122 -6.22 -3.59 -23.76
N GLU A 123 -6.95 -4.66 -23.48
CA GLU A 123 -6.74 -5.52 -22.31
C GLU A 123 -5.32 -6.10 -22.30
N HIS A 124 -4.83 -6.65 -23.41
CA HIS A 124 -3.47 -7.21 -23.48
C HIS A 124 -2.40 -6.14 -23.22
N LEU A 125 -2.60 -4.94 -23.75
CA LEU A 125 -1.71 -3.80 -23.53
C LEU A 125 -1.72 -3.37 -22.06
N LEU A 126 -2.91 -3.12 -21.49
CA LEU A 126 -3.08 -2.74 -20.08
C LEU A 126 -2.53 -3.81 -19.14
N ASN A 127 -2.76 -5.09 -19.41
CA ASN A 127 -2.28 -6.20 -18.58
C ASN A 127 -0.75 -6.24 -18.49
N ARG A 128 -0.06 -5.93 -19.60
CA ARG A 128 1.40 -5.86 -19.64
C ARG A 128 1.97 -4.74 -18.75
N TYR A 129 1.21 -3.67 -18.49
CA TYR A 129 1.65 -2.54 -17.66
C TYR A 129 1.13 -2.62 -16.22
N ILE A 130 -0.14 -2.98 -16.01
CA ILE A 130 -0.79 -2.98 -14.68
C ILE A 130 -0.08 -3.94 -13.73
N TRP A 131 0.25 -5.16 -14.16
CA TRP A 131 0.89 -6.15 -13.29
C TRP A 131 2.27 -5.70 -12.79
N PRO A 132 3.22 -5.32 -13.66
CA PRO A 132 4.51 -4.80 -13.21
C PRO A 132 4.39 -3.53 -12.38
N LEU A 133 3.50 -2.59 -12.76
CA LEU A 133 3.30 -1.34 -12.00
C LEU A 133 2.78 -1.61 -10.58
N THR A 134 1.87 -2.57 -10.44
CA THR A 134 1.28 -2.98 -9.15
C THR A 134 2.33 -3.56 -8.21
N VAL A 135 3.17 -4.46 -8.72
CA VAL A 135 4.23 -5.11 -7.92
C VAL A 135 5.34 -4.13 -7.59
N MET A 136 5.83 -3.36 -8.56
CA MET A 136 6.91 -2.38 -8.35
C MET A 136 6.47 -1.25 -7.42
N GLY A 137 5.22 -0.77 -7.59
CA GLY A 137 4.63 0.21 -6.70
C GLY A 137 4.52 -0.32 -5.27
N ALA A 138 4.00 -1.53 -5.09
CA ALA A 138 3.88 -2.15 -3.77
C ALA A 138 5.23 -2.38 -3.07
N ILE A 139 6.25 -2.82 -3.80
CA ILE A 139 7.61 -2.99 -3.26
C ILE A 139 8.16 -1.63 -2.79
N THR A 140 8.01 -0.60 -3.62
CA THR A 140 8.54 0.74 -3.31
C THR A 140 7.85 1.33 -2.08
N VAL A 141 6.51 1.25 -2.01
CA VAL A 141 5.77 1.80 -0.86
C VAL A 141 5.99 0.95 0.40
N GLY A 142 6.04 -0.39 0.28
CA GLY A 142 6.35 -1.28 1.39
C GLY A 142 7.75 -1.04 1.96
N PHE A 143 8.74 -0.77 1.10
CA PHE A 143 10.09 -0.40 1.51
C PHE A 143 10.12 0.96 2.22
N LEU A 144 9.47 1.99 1.64
CA LEU A 144 9.33 3.31 2.26
C LEU A 144 8.67 3.22 3.64
N ALA A 145 7.56 2.50 3.74
CA ALA A 145 6.85 2.22 4.98
C ALA A 145 7.78 1.59 6.03
N ALA A 146 8.51 0.53 5.66
CA ALA A 146 9.42 -0.13 6.57
C ALA A 146 10.57 0.79 7.02
N THR A 147 11.16 1.57 6.12
CA THR A 147 12.22 2.53 6.49
C THR A 147 11.74 3.64 7.41
N ALA A 148 10.50 4.14 7.21
CA ALA A 148 9.91 5.15 8.08
C ALA A 148 9.61 4.59 9.48
N ASP A 149 9.12 3.36 9.56
CA ASP A 149 8.87 2.68 10.83
C ASP A 149 10.18 2.40 11.60
N LEU A 150 11.24 1.97 10.91
CA LEU A 150 12.56 1.78 11.52
C LEU A 150 13.20 3.10 11.97
N SER A 151 12.90 4.19 11.29
CA SER A 151 13.35 5.54 11.63
C SER A 151 12.59 6.15 12.82
N GLY A 152 11.73 5.40 13.52
CA GLY A 152 11.14 5.79 14.81
C GLY A 152 10.39 7.12 14.79
N ALA A 153 9.71 7.45 13.68
CA ALA A 153 9.01 8.71 13.53
C ALA A 153 7.80 8.82 14.49
N LEU A 154 8.02 9.42 15.66
CA LEU A 154 7.13 10.02 16.70
C LEU A 154 5.81 9.31 17.12
N SER A 155 5.22 8.41 16.35
CA SER A 155 4.06 7.56 16.73
C SER A 155 3.92 6.29 15.89
N SER A 156 4.13 6.37 14.56
CA SER A 156 4.18 5.26 13.59
C SER A 156 4.58 5.85 12.22
N GLY A 157 5.73 5.45 11.67
CA GLY A 157 6.24 5.98 10.39
C GLY A 157 5.32 5.67 9.21
N THR A 158 4.64 4.53 9.26
CA THR A 158 3.56 4.14 8.33
C THR A 158 2.38 5.11 8.38
N GLY A 159 1.92 5.51 9.57
CA GLY A 159 0.79 6.45 9.71
C GLY A 159 1.07 7.82 9.09
N ILE A 160 2.29 8.34 9.27
CA ILE A 160 2.70 9.63 8.69
C ILE A 160 2.78 9.53 7.17
N LEU A 161 3.41 8.48 6.64
CA LEU A 161 3.48 8.24 5.20
C LEU A 161 2.08 8.14 4.57
N LEU A 162 1.18 7.36 5.18
CA LEU A 162 -0.20 7.24 4.72
C LEU A 162 -0.91 8.60 4.69
N THR A 163 -0.71 9.42 5.73
CA THR A 163 -1.33 10.75 5.81
C THR A 163 -0.86 11.67 4.69
N VAL A 164 0.45 11.80 4.48
CA VAL A 164 1.03 12.60 3.39
C VAL A 164 0.51 12.13 2.04
N MET A 165 0.42 10.82 1.87
CA MET A 165 0.04 10.21 0.62
C MET A 165 -1.47 10.35 0.34
N ILE A 166 -2.32 10.39 1.37
CA ILE A 166 -3.75 10.71 1.24
C ILE A 166 -3.93 12.18 0.86
N ILE A 167 -3.22 13.08 1.53
CA ILE A 167 -3.27 14.53 1.24
C ILE A 167 -2.85 14.80 -0.21
N TYR A 168 -1.75 14.20 -0.67
CA TYR A 168 -1.28 14.38 -2.03
C TYR A 168 -2.29 13.88 -3.08
N ARG A 169 -2.91 12.73 -2.83
CA ARG A 169 -3.96 12.19 -3.71
C ARG A 169 -5.18 13.10 -3.76
N LEU A 170 -5.64 13.60 -2.61
CA LEU A 170 -6.76 14.56 -2.56
C LEU A 170 -6.42 15.84 -3.33
N TYR A 171 -5.18 16.33 -3.18
CA TYR A 171 -4.71 17.48 -3.95
C TYR A 171 -4.74 17.22 -5.46
N GLU A 172 -4.27 16.05 -5.92
CA GLU A 172 -4.28 15.68 -7.33
C GLU A 172 -5.71 15.54 -7.89
N GLU A 173 -6.62 14.91 -7.14
CA GLU A 173 -8.03 14.78 -7.53
C GLU A 173 -8.69 16.17 -7.68
N ILE A 174 -8.46 17.08 -6.73
CA ILE A 174 -8.97 18.46 -6.79
C ILE A 174 -8.38 19.22 -7.99
N ALA A 175 -7.06 19.08 -8.23
CA ALA A 175 -6.38 19.75 -9.33
C ALA A 175 -6.91 19.26 -10.69
N GLN A 176 -7.10 17.95 -10.87
CA GLN A 176 -7.68 17.36 -12.08
C GLN A 176 -9.11 17.84 -12.31
N GLN A 177 -9.94 17.89 -11.26
CA GLN A 177 -11.32 18.35 -11.37
C GLN A 177 -11.40 19.83 -11.74
N HIS A 178 -10.55 20.67 -11.13
CA HIS A 178 -10.46 22.09 -11.46
C HIS A 178 -10.04 22.33 -12.92
N MET A 179 -9.10 21.53 -13.45
CA MET A 179 -8.72 21.57 -14.86
C MET A 179 -9.88 21.21 -15.80
N MET A 180 -10.68 20.20 -15.43
CA MET A 180 -11.84 19.77 -16.22
C MET A 180 -12.95 20.83 -16.23
N ASP A 181 -13.13 21.56 -15.13
CA ASP A 181 -14.13 22.62 -14.99
C ASP A 181 -13.72 23.94 -15.69
N MET A 182 -12.42 24.23 -15.77
CA MET A 182 -11.90 25.50 -16.29
C MET A 182 -11.78 25.54 -17.84
N TYR A 183 -11.83 24.39 -18.52
CA TYR A 183 -11.84 24.30 -19.99
C TYR A 183 -13.12 23.64 -20.55
N PRO A 184 -14.27 24.35 -20.54
CA PRO A 184 -15.47 23.91 -21.27
C PRO A 184 -15.24 23.75 -22.79
N VAL A 185 -14.15 24.33 -23.33
CA VAL A 185 -13.76 24.27 -24.74
C VAL A 185 -13.06 22.95 -25.12
N MET A 186 -12.35 22.27 -24.20
CA MET A 186 -11.75 20.94 -24.49
C MET A 186 -12.81 19.85 -24.70
N ARG A 187 -14.00 20.01 -24.09
CA ARG A 187 -15.17 19.14 -24.36
C ARG A 187 -15.58 19.12 -25.83
N ARG A 188 -15.34 20.21 -26.59
CA ARG A 188 -15.70 20.29 -28.02
C ARG A 188 -14.63 19.71 -28.96
N PHE A 189 -13.37 19.59 -28.51
CA PHE A 189 -12.27 19.05 -29.33
C PHE A 189 -12.08 17.53 -29.17
N ILE A 190 -12.48 16.96 -28.04
CA ILE A 190 -12.42 15.50 -27.79
C ILE A 190 -13.73 14.80 -28.23
N GLY A 191 -14.82 15.55 -28.41
CA GLY A 191 -16.13 15.04 -28.84
C GLY A 191 -16.47 15.28 -30.32
N GLY A 192 -15.48 15.58 -31.16
CA GLY A 192 -15.63 15.76 -32.62
C GLY A 192 -14.92 14.67 -33.39
#